data_AF-A0A7X3XJT9-F1
#
_entry.id   AF-A0A7X3XJT9-F1
#
_cell.length_a   1.000
_cell.length_b   1.000
_cell.length_c   1.000
_cell.angle_alpha   90.00
_cell.angle_beta   90.00
_cell.angle_gamma   90.00
#
_symmetry.space_group_name_H-M   'P 1'
#
loop_
_entity.id
_entity.type
_entity.pdbx_description
1 polymer ?
#
loop_
_entity_poly.entity_id
_entity_poly.type
_entity_poly.pdbx_seq_one_letter_code
_entity_poly.pdbx_strand_id
1 'polypeptide(L)'
;MKRNNRLLIAKHKLCKAVHILFLLLCCFALAAFFGCGAVSAVKAPFEMAGFMKGMVTQLAEREAFLIESAEKPLTESQEELLTQLLQKQNGLDTLLSSQPYLTYLEGQIGVAHKDYPTYLAAVPTTEQKSTLLFTFKEILPPAATDEQIQICMDFYFQFSELIVNEPDVTYESEEMEAFIKIHLIDPLMDTYPSKMSTSDAIKVMKIGAVPTGMAALDTEVFRKIWREQLEVYGSGEGLLRCAISTPDEFALIRSFFEDAAALETWIRLPPKQE
;
A
#
# COMPACT_ATOMS: atom_id res chain seq x y z
N MET A 1 -15.74 -27.87 -14.22
CA MET A 1 -15.36 -26.97 -13.09
C MET A 1 -14.11 -27.39 -12.31
N LYS A 2 -13.92 -28.66 -11.87
CA LYS A 2 -12.73 -29.06 -11.05
C LYS A 2 -11.35 -28.91 -11.73
N ARG A 3 -11.27 -28.87 -13.07
CA ARG A 3 -10.01 -28.80 -13.82
C ARG A 3 -9.42 -27.37 -13.88
N ASN A 4 -10.26 -26.34 -13.89
CA ASN A 4 -9.80 -24.93 -13.94
C ASN A 4 -9.21 -24.49 -12.60
N ASN A 5 -9.79 -24.92 -11.47
CA ASN A 5 -9.22 -24.64 -10.14
C ASN A 5 -7.83 -25.25 -9.93
N ARG A 6 -7.56 -26.44 -10.47
CA ARG A 6 -6.24 -27.06 -10.37
C ARG A 6 -5.19 -26.33 -11.21
N LEU A 7 -5.59 -25.78 -12.35
CA LEU A 7 -4.71 -24.99 -13.20
C LEU A 7 -4.39 -23.63 -12.57
N LEU A 8 -5.38 -22.99 -11.93
CA LEU A 8 -5.23 -21.72 -11.21
C LEU A 8 -4.34 -21.88 -9.97
N ILE A 9 -4.55 -22.95 -9.19
CA ILE A 9 -3.68 -23.29 -8.04
C ILE A 9 -2.27 -23.65 -8.51
N ALA A 10 -2.12 -24.34 -9.64
CA ALA A 10 -0.81 -24.67 -10.20
C ALA A 10 -0.10 -23.42 -10.74
N LYS A 11 -0.81 -22.50 -11.41
CA LYS A 11 -0.27 -21.21 -11.88
C LYS A 11 0.15 -20.34 -10.69
N HIS A 12 -0.67 -20.24 -9.65
CA HIS A 12 -0.34 -19.48 -8.46
C HIS A 12 0.85 -20.08 -7.67
N LYS A 13 0.95 -21.42 -7.60
CA LYS A 13 2.13 -22.11 -7.04
C LYS A 13 3.37 -21.93 -7.91
N LEU A 14 3.22 -21.89 -9.23
CA LEU A 14 4.31 -21.67 -10.18
C LEU A 14 4.79 -20.21 -10.13
N CYS A 15 3.90 -19.21 -10.09
CA CYS A 15 4.26 -17.80 -9.90
C CYS A 15 4.97 -17.59 -8.56
N LYS A 16 4.48 -18.18 -7.46
CA LYS A 16 5.18 -18.16 -6.16
C LYS A 16 6.56 -18.82 -6.24
N ALA A 17 6.67 -19.97 -6.93
CA ALA A 17 7.95 -20.65 -7.11
C ALA A 17 8.92 -19.83 -7.98
N VAL A 18 8.42 -19.15 -9.02
CA VAL A 18 9.20 -18.29 -9.92
C VAL A 18 9.66 -17.02 -9.20
N HIS A 19 8.81 -16.38 -8.39
CA HIS A 19 9.20 -15.24 -7.55
C HIS A 19 10.26 -15.64 -6.51
N ILE A 20 10.11 -16.80 -5.87
CA ILE A 20 11.12 -17.33 -4.94
C ILE A 20 12.43 -17.65 -5.69
N LEU A 21 12.35 -18.22 -6.89
CA LEU A 21 13.52 -18.52 -7.72
C LEU A 21 14.21 -17.24 -8.19
N PHE A 22 13.45 -16.21 -8.54
CA PHE A 22 13.92 -14.89 -8.95
C PHE A 22 14.61 -14.17 -7.79
N LEU A 23 13.99 -14.15 -6.61
CA LEU A 23 14.60 -13.63 -5.38
C LEU A 23 15.89 -14.37 -5.01
N LEU A 24 15.92 -15.69 -5.16
CA LEU A 24 17.14 -16.49 -4.96
C LEU A 24 18.22 -16.15 -6.00
N LEU A 25 17.85 -15.98 -7.27
CA LEU A 25 18.76 -15.59 -8.34
C LEU A 25 19.33 -14.18 -8.15
N CYS A 26 18.52 -13.22 -7.69
CA CYS A 26 18.99 -11.89 -7.28
C CYS A 26 19.98 -11.98 -6.10
N CYS A 27 19.68 -12.84 -5.10
CA CYS A 27 20.59 -13.09 -3.98
C CYS A 27 21.93 -13.72 -4.41
N PHE A 28 21.91 -14.63 -5.40
CA PHE A 28 23.13 -15.24 -5.95
C PHE A 28 23.94 -14.27 -6.82
N ALA A 29 23.28 -13.45 -7.64
CA ALA A 29 23.94 -12.41 -8.44
C ALA A 29 24.63 -11.36 -7.54
N LEU A 30 24.00 -11.00 -6.42
CA LEU A 30 24.57 -10.08 -5.44
C LEU A 30 25.72 -10.70 -4.63
N ALA A 31 25.62 -11.98 -4.25
CA ALA A 31 26.72 -12.69 -3.59
C ALA A 31 27.98 -12.82 -4.48
N ALA A 32 27.80 -12.87 -5.81
CA ALA A 32 28.89 -12.82 -6.78
C ALA A 32 29.48 -11.40 -6.93
N PHE A 33 28.68 -10.35 -6.76
CA PHE A 33 29.11 -8.95 -6.85
C PHE A 33 30.00 -8.51 -5.68
N PHE A 34 29.80 -9.07 -4.48
CA PHE A 34 30.48 -8.63 -3.24
C PHE A 34 31.68 -9.48 -2.79
N GLY A 35 32.11 -10.47 -3.57
CA GLY A 35 33.41 -11.14 -3.44
C GLY A 35 33.83 -11.57 -2.02
N CYS A 36 33.49 -12.81 -1.64
CA CYS A 36 34.25 -13.78 -0.81
C CYS A 36 33.52 -14.37 0.44
N GLY A 37 33.76 -15.67 0.68
CA GLY A 37 33.55 -16.36 1.97
C GLY A 37 32.46 -17.45 1.99
N ALA A 38 32.82 -18.70 1.72
CA ALA A 38 31.90 -19.86 1.60
C ALA A 38 31.05 -20.19 2.84
N VAL A 39 31.34 -19.62 4.02
CA VAL A 39 30.57 -19.89 5.27
C VAL A 39 29.51 -18.83 5.54
N SER A 40 29.76 -17.56 5.21
CA SER A 40 28.75 -16.48 5.31
C SER A 40 27.76 -16.50 4.14
N ALA A 41 28.17 -17.05 2.99
CA ALA A 41 27.34 -17.12 1.78
C ALA A 41 26.13 -18.06 1.90
N VAL A 42 26.17 -19.05 2.82
CA VAL A 42 25.06 -20.01 2.99
C VAL A 42 24.03 -19.50 3.99
N LYS A 43 24.46 -18.84 5.07
CA LYS A 43 23.56 -18.40 6.15
C LYS A 43 22.68 -17.21 5.75
N ALA A 44 23.24 -16.26 4.99
CA ALA A 44 22.55 -15.06 4.54
C ALA A 44 21.30 -15.35 3.67
N PRO A 45 21.34 -16.24 2.66
CA PRO A 45 20.15 -16.63 1.91
C PRO A 45 19.06 -17.29 2.77
N PHE A 46 19.41 -18.13 3.75
CA PHE A 46 18.43 -18.75 4.64
C PHE A 46 17.79 -17.73 5.60
N GLU A 47 18.57 -16.79 6.13
CA GLU A 47 18.06 -15.71 6.97
C GLU A 47 17.15 -14.75 6.19
N MET A 48 17.46 -14.51 4.91
CA MET A 48 16.59 -13.73 4.03
C MET A 48 15.31 -14.49 3.68
N ALA A 49 15.42 -15.78 3.32
CA ALA A 49 14.25 -16.61 3.03
C ALA A 49 13.30 -16.74 4.23
N GLY A 50 13.85 -16.89 5.44
CA GLY A 50 13.07 -16.90 6.69
C GLY A 50 12.35 -15.57 6.93
N PHE A 51 13.04 -14.44 6.74
CA PHE A 51 12.44 -13.11 6.83
C PHE A 51 11.32 -12.92 5.80
N MET A 52 11.59 -13.21 4.53
CA MET A 52 10.61 -13.08 3.45
C MET A 52 9.37 -13.93 3.70
N LYS A 53 9.54 -15.16 4.23
CA LYS A 53 8.42 -16.00 4.63
C LYS A 53 7.59 -15.36 5.74
N GLY A 54 8.23 -14.79 6.76
CA GLY A 54 7.54 -14.07 7.84
C GLY A 54 6.80 -12.83 7.33
N MET A 55 7.46 -12.04 6.49
CA MET A 55 6.86 -10.86 5.85
C MET A 55 5.65 -11.23 4.99
N VAL A 56 5.72 -12.32 4.21
CA VAL A 56 4.56 -12.81 3.44
C VAL A 56 3.38 -13.16 4.35
N THR A 57 3.63 -13.75 5.52
CA THR A 57 2.58 -14.02 6.50
C THR A 57 1.98 -12.71 7.04
N GLN A 58 2.80 -11.75 7.41
CA GLN A 58 2.34 -10.45 7.91
C GLN A 58 1.56 -9.65 6.85
N LEU A 59 2.00 -9.68 5.58
CA LEU A 59 1.28 -9.05 4.48
C LEU A 59 -0.07 -9.74 4.22
N ALA A 60 -0.15 -11.07 4.35
CA ALA A 60 -1.43 -11.78 4.22
C ALA A 60 -2.39 -11.48 5.38
N GLU A 61 -1.88 -11.33 6.60
CA GLU A 61 -2.68 -10.91 7.76
C GLU A 61 -3.19 -9.46 7.59
N ARG A 62 -2.34 -8.57 7.08
CA ARG A 62 -2.71 -7.20 6.72
C ARG A 62 -3.77 -7.18 5.62
N GLU A 63 -3.59 -7.93 4.54
CA GLU A 63 -4.56 -8.06 3.45
C GLU A 63 -5.94 -8.45 3.99
N ALA A 64 -5.99 -9.50 4.83
CA ALA A 64 -7.22 -9.96 5.43
C ALA A 64 -7.89 -8.89 6.30
N PHE A 65 -7.11 -8.16 7.10
CA PHE A 65 -7.60 -7.04 7.91
C PHE A 65 -8.18 -5.91 7.06
N LEU A 66 -7.48 -5.51 5.99
CA LEU A 66 -7.93 -4.43 5.09
C LEU A 66 -9.21 -4.83 4.35
N ILE A 67 -9.28 -6.07 3.84
CA ILE A 67 -10.49 -6.61 3.21
C ILE A 67 -11.65 -6.58 4.21
N GLU A 68 -11.47 -7.10 5.42
CA GLU A 68 -12.51 -7.10 6.44
C GLU A 68 -12.97 -5.68 6.80
N SER A 69 -12.04 -4.72 6.84
CA SER A 69 -12.37 -3.32 7.12
C SER A 69 -13.19 -2.69 6.00
N ALA A 70 -12.80 -2.91 4.74
CA ALA A 70 -13.39 -2.24 3.59
C ALA A 70 -14.67 -2.91 3.05
N GLU A 71 -14.86 -4.23 3.27
CA GLU A 71 -16.08 -4.95 2.88
C GLU A 71 -17.20 -4.87 3.93
N LYS A 72 -16.93 -4.30 5.11
CA LYS A 72 -17.95 -4.11 6.14
C LYS A 72 -19.13 -3.32 5.57
N PRO A 73 -20.37 -3.82 5.71
CA PRO A 73 -21.55 -3.04 5.36
C PRO A 73 -21.57 -1.73 6.13
N LEU A 74 -22.07 -0.68 5.49
CA LEU A 74 -22.30 0.59 6.17
C LEU A 74 -23.22 0.37 7.37
N THR A 75 -22.90 1.02 8.49
CA THR A 75 -23.77 1.06 9.67
C THR A 75 -25.06 1.83 9.36
N GLU A 76 -26.07 1.72 10.22
CA GLU A 76 -27.32 2.48 10.06
C GLU A 76 -27.07 3.99 9.95
N SER A 77 -26.17 4.55 10.77
CA SER A 77 -25.81 5.97 10.70
C SER A 77 -25.07 6.34 9.41
N GLN A 78 -24.26 5.44 8.86
CA GLN A 78 -23.57 5.63 7.58
C GLN A 78 -24.54 5.54 6.39
N GLU A 79 -25.53 4.64 6.42
CA GLU A 79 -26.58 4.55 5.40
C GLU A 79 -27.51 5.77 5.43
N GLU A 80 -27.83 6.29 6.63
CA GLU A 80 -28.56 7.56 6.77
C GLU A 80 -27.77 8.74 6.17
N LEU A 81 -26.47 8.82 6.46
CA LEU A 81 -25.59 9.83 5.85
C LEU A 81 -25.58 9.71 4.32
N LEU A 82 -25.37 8.50 3.80
CA LEU A 82 -25.36 8.24 2.36
C LEU A 82 -26.67 8.71 1.71
N THR A 83 -27.81 8.37 2.32
CA THR A 83 -29.13 8.78 1.83
C THR A 83 -29.26 10.31 1.78
N GLN A 84 -28.79 11.02 2.81
CA GLN A 84 -28.80 12.49 2.84
C GLN A 84 -27.90 13.11 1.76
N LEU A 85 -26.76 12.50 1.48
CA LEU A 85 -25.83 12.98 0.45
C LEU A 85 -26.39 12.75 -0.96
N LEU A 86 -27.02 11.59 -1.22
CA LEU A 86 -27.59 11.24 -2.52
C LEU A 86 -28.80 12.12 -2.92
N GLN A 87 -29.51 12.72 -1.97
CA GLN A 87 -30.59 13.67 -2.26
C GLN A 87 -30.11 14.94 -2.97
N LYS A 88 -28.81 15.25 -2.88
CA LYS A 88 -28.20 16.44 -3.49
C LYS A 88 -27.60 16.05 -4.86
N GLN A 89 -28.06 16.68 -5.94
CA GLN A 89 -27.50 16.47 -7.28
C GLN A 89 -26.26 17.35 -7.52
N ASN A 90 -25.17 17.07 -6.81
CA ASN A 90 -23.90 17.78 -6.95
C ASN A 90 -22.75 16.81 -7.24
N GLY A 91 -21.60 17.35 -7.68
CA GLY A 91 -20.37 16.57 -7.81
C GLY A 91 -19.82 16.11 -6.45
N LEU A 92 -19.01 15.05 -6.47
CA LEU A 92 -18.50 14.37 -5.27
C LEU A 92 -17.90 15.35 -4.24
N ASP A 93 -16.93 16.17 -4.64
CA ASP A 93 -16.24 17.07 -3.70
C ASP A 93 -17.18 18.09 -3.05
N THR A 94 -18.24 18.50 -3.75
CA THR A 94 -19.30 19.36 -3.18
C THR A 94 -20.16 18.61 -2.17
N LEU A 95 -20.46 17.33 -2.42
CA LEU A 95 -21.17 16.48 -1.47
C LEU A 95 -20.34 16.22 -0.22
N LEU A 96 -19.05 15.89 -0.39
CA LEU A 96 -18.10 15.68 0.70
C LEU A 96 -17.77 16.98 1.45
N SER A 97 -17.88 18.15 0.80
CA SER A 97 -17.78 19.44 1.48
C SER A 97 -19.07 19.88 2.18
N SER A 98 -20.12 19.06 2.17
CA SER A 98 -21.37 19.42 2.82
C SER A 98 -21.35 19.11 4.32
N GLN A 99 -22.05 19.91 5.11
CA GLN A 99 -22.06 19.80 6.57
C GLN A 99 -22.31 18.38 7.11
N PRO A 100 -23.25 17.58 6.57
CA PRO A 100 -23.45 16.21 7.03
C PRO A 100 -22.19 15.34 6.92
N TYR A 101 -21.46 15.43 5.80
CA TYR A 101 -20.23 14.65 5.64
C TYR A 101 -19.09 15.20 6.48
N LEU A 102 -18.92 16.53 6.57
CA LEU A 102 -17.86 17.12 7.40
C LEU A 102 -18.03 16.78 8.89
N THR A 103 -19.26 16.76 9.40
CA THR A 103 -19.54 16.32 10.78
C THR A 103 -19.29 14.83 10.97
N TYR A 104 -19.63 14.00 9.99
CA TYR A 104 -19.25 12.58 10.01
C TYR A 104 -17.73 12.41 10.04
N LEU A 105 -17.02 13.08 9.13
CA LEU A 105 -15.57 13.02 8.98
C LEU A 105 -14.87 13.45 10.27
N GLU A 106 -15.27 14.57 10.88
CA GLU A 106 -14.74 15.01 12.19
C GLU A 106 -14.89 13.93 13.27
N GLY A 107 -16.01 13.20 13.25
CA GLY A 107 -16.23 12.07 14.16
C GLY A 107 -15.35 10.85 13.87
N GLN A 108 -14.82 10.71 12.65
CA GLN A 108 -13.89 9.64 12.27
C GLN A 108 -12.44 10.00 12.58
N ILE A 109 -12.01 11.23 12.25
CA ILE A 109 -10.60 11.66 12.28
C ILE A 109 -10.27 12.64 13.42
N GLY A 110 -11.25 12.97 14.26
CA GLY A 110 -11.09 13.83 15.44
C GLY A 110 -10.76 15.31 15.15
N VAL A 111 -10.75 15.73 13.88
CA VAL A 111 -10.39 17.10 13.46
C VAL A 111 -11.45 17.67 12.54
N ALA A 112 -11.90 18.88 12.85
CA ALA A 112 -12.83 19.62 12.01
C ALA A 112 -12.09 20.27 10.82
N HIS A 113 -12.65 20.11 9.62
CA HIS A 113 -12.18 20.78 8.40
C HIS A 113 -13.28 21.67 7.82
N LYS A 114 -12.86 22.78 7.20
CA LYS A 114 -13.77 23.75 6.59
C LYS A 114 -14.54 23.16 5.39
N ASP A 115 -13.82 22.43 4.56
CA ASP A 115 -14.32 21.78 3.34
C ASP A 115 -13.44 20.57 3.03
N TYR A 116 -13.90 19.71 2.11
CA TYR A 116 -13.21 18.48 1.76
C TYR A 116 -11.85 18.73 1.07
N PRO A 117 -11.70 19.73 0.16
CA PRO A 117 -10.39 20.08 -0.38
C PRO A 117 -9.37 20.49 0.69
N THR A 118 -9.79 21.21 1.73
CA THR A 118 -8.91 21.56 2.87
C THR A 118 -8.45 20.31 3.62
N TYR A 119 -9.30 19.29 3.75
CA TYR A 119 -8.92 18.00 4.31
C TYR A 119 -7.93 17.26 3.40
N LEU A 120 -8.20 17.16 2.09
CA LEU A 120 -7.29 16.52 1.13
C LEU A 120 -5.89 17.16 1.14
N ALA A 121 -5.80 18.48 1.27
CA ALA A 121 -4.52 19.19 1.37
C ALA A 121 -3.74 18.90 2.67
N ALA A 122 -4.40 18.37 3.70
CA ALA A 122 -3.78 17.98 4.98
C ALA A 122 -3.35 16.49 5.01
N VAL A 123 -3.72 15.71 3.99
CA VAL A 123 -3.39 14.30 3.87
C VAL A 123 -1.96 14.11 3.32
N PRO A 124 -1.14 13.19 3.85
CA PRO A 124 -1.43 12.31 4.99
C PRO A 124 -1.45 13.07 6.32
N THR A 125 -2.53 12.85 7.10
CA THR A 125 -2.75 13.49 8.39
C THR A 125 -1.79 12.97 9.46
N THR A 126 -1.69 13.66 10.60
CA THR A 126 -0.90 13.19 11.75
C THR A 126 -1.38 11.83 12.25
N GLU A 127 -2.70 11.58 12.24
CA GLU A 127 -3.28 10.31 12.66
C GLU A 127 -2.90 9.18 11.69
N GLN A 128 -3.07 9.41 10.38
CA GLN A 128 -2.67 8.44 9.35
C GLN A 128 -1.17 8.09 9.45
N LYS A 129 -0.31 9.10 9.62
CA LYS A 129 1.13 8.90 9.86
C LYS A 129 1.38 8.08 11.12
N SER A 130 0.65 8.33 12.20
CA SER A 130 0.81 7.62 13.46
C SER A 130 0.39 6.15 13.33
N THR A 131 -0.75 5.86 12.69
CA THR A 131 -1.21 4.49 12.43
C THR A 131 -0.21 3.71 11.57
N LEU A 132 0.32 4.35 10.52
CA LEU A 132 1.36 3.73 9.68
C LEU A 132 2.66 3.49 10.46
N LEU A 133 3.08 4.43 11.32
CA LEU A 133 4.24 4.29 12.20
C LEU A 133 4.11 3.06 13.11
N PHE A 134 2.94 2.88 13.75
CA PHE A 134 2.70 1.71 14.61
C PHE A 134 2.74 0.41 13.80
N THR A 135 2.11 0.39 12.62
CA THR A 135 2.17 -0.76 11.72
C THR A 135 3.61 -1.11 11.33
N PHE A 136 4.43 -0.12 10.98
CA PHE A 136 5.84 -0.36 10.67
C PHE A 136 6.61 -0.92 11.85
N LYS A 137 6.36 -0.44 13.08
CA LYS A 137 7.00 -0.95 14.30
C LYS A 137 6.64 -2.42 14.58
N GLU A 138 5.49 -2.90 14.13
CA GLU A 138 5.08 -4.31 14.27
C GLU A 138 5.71 -5.23 13.22
N ILE A 139 5.95 -4.72 12.01
CA ILE A 139 6.39 -5.53 10.86
C ILE A 139 7.91 -5.46 10.67
N LEU A 140 8.53 -4.30 10.86
CA LEU A 140 9.96 -4.12 10.70
C LEU A 140 10.75 -4.92 11.75
N PRO A 141 12.01 -5.28 11.45
CA PRO A 141 12.88 -5.89 12.45
C PRO A 141 12.95 -5.03 13.72
N PRO A 142 12.88 -5.61 14.94
CA PRO A 142 12.89 -4.84 16.20
C PRO A 142 14.12 -3.95 16.43
N ALA A 143 15.18 -4.15 15.64
CA ALA A 143 16.40 -3.35 15.67
C ALA A 143 16.38 -2.14 14.71
N ALA A 144 15.30 -1.93 13.96
CA ALA A 144 15.14 -0.76 13.10
C ALA A 144 15.12 0.51 13.94
N THR A 145 15.90 1.51 13.55
CA THR A 145 15.97 2.80 14.25
C THR A 145 14.80 3.70 13.85
N ASP A 146 14.48 4.71 14.67
CA ASP A 146 13.43 5.69 14.32
C ASP A 146 13.73 6.41 12.99
N GLU A 147 15.00 6.67 12.68
CA GLU A 147 15.42 7.24 11.39
C GLU A 147 15.11 6.30 10.22
N GLN A 148 15.41 5.00 10.36
CA GLN A 148 15.09 4.00 9.34
C GLN A 148 13.58 3.83 9.14
N ILE A 149 12.82 3.86 10.23
CA ILE A 149 11.35 3.81 10.16
C ILE A 149 10.81 5.04 9.43
N GLN A 150 11.36 6.23 9.71
CA GLN A 150 10.94 7.45 9.02
C GLN A 150 11.23 7.38 7.51
N ILE A 151 12.40 6.87 7.10
CA ILE A 151 12.72 6.62 5.69
C ILE A 151 11.67 5.67 5.06
N CYS A 152 11.29 4.59 5.74
CA CYS A 152 10.27 3.67 5.26
C CYS A 152 8.88 4.33 5.14
N MET A 153 8.52 5.21 6.07
CA MET A 153 7.26 5.95 6.03
C MET A 153 7.22 6.95 4.88
N ASP A 154 8.28 7.72 4.69
CA ASP A 154 8.36 8.69 3.61
C ASP A 154 8.29 7.97 2.26
N PHE A 155 9.04 6.88 2.11
CA PHE A 155 8.98 6.03 0.93
C PHE A 155 7.60 5.44 0.70
N TYR A 156 6.88 4.98 1.75
CA TYR A 156 5.54 4.42 1.61
C TYR A 156 4.58 5.39 0.91
N PHE A 157 4.53 6.65 1.35
CA PHE A 157 3.62 7.63 0.75
C PHE A 157 4.04 8.01 -0.67
N GLN A 158 5.34 8.21 -0.91
CA GLN A 158 5.88 8.48 -2.24
C GLN A 158 5.58 7.32 -3.19
N PHE A 159 5.67 6.09 -2.70
CA PHE A 159 5.46 4.90 -3.50
C PHE A 159 3.97 4.65 -3.80
N SER A 160 3.08 4.90 -2.83
CA SER A 160 1.63 4.91 -3.08
C SER A 160 1.24 5.91 -4.15
N GLU A 161 1.76 7.14 -4.10
CA GLU A 161 1.51 8.16 -5.13
C GLU A 161 2.01 7.70 -6.51
N LEU A 162 3.22 7.14 -6.58
CA LEU A 162 3.80 6.64 -7.82
C LEU A 162 2.93 5.53 -8.45
N ILE A 163 2.53 4.52 -7.67
CA ILE A 163 1.71 3.40 -8.17
C ILE A 163 0.35 3.90 -8.71
N VAL A 164 -0.19 4.94 -8.09
CA VAL A 164 -1.45 5.55 -8.49
C VAL A 164 -1.29 6.33 -9.80
N ASN A 165 -0.25 7.17 -9.90
CA ASN A 165 -0.01 8.05 -11.04
C ASN A 165 0.57 7.35 -12.26
N GLU A 166 1.36 6.30 -12.05
CA GLU A 166 2.05 5.56 -13.08
C GLU A 166 1.64 4.07 -13.04
N PRO A 167 0.35 3.76 -13.25
CA PRO A 167 -0.16 2.41 -13.08
C PRO A 167 0.45 1.43 -14.08
N ASP A 168 1.10 1.90 -15.15
CA ASP A 168 1.77 1.08 -16.16
C ASP A 168 3.20 0.68 -15.77
N VAL A 169 3.86 1.41 -14.88
CA VAL A 169 5.18 1.07 -14.36
C VAL A 169 5.06 -0.24 -13.56
N THR A 170 5.84 -1.24 -13.95
CA THR A 170 5.87 -2.54 -13.28
C THR A 170 6.98 -2.58 -12.24
N TYR A 171 6.87 -3.48 -11.26
CA TYR A 171 7.93 -3.71 -10.29
C TYR A 171 9.29 -4.05 -10.95
N GLU A 172 9.26 -4.61 -12.16
CA GLU A 172 10.43 -5.03 -12.93
C GLU A 172 10.98 -3.95 -13.87
N SER A 173 10.35 -2.77 -13.91
CA SER A 173 10.81 -1.67 -14.76
C SER A 173 12.07 -1.01 -14.19
N GLU A 174 12.94 -0.51 -15.09
CA GLU A 174 14.16 0.21 -14.70
C GLU A 174 13.81 1.49 -13.93
N GLU A 175 12.69 2.13 -14.28
CA GLU A 175 12.15 3.30 -13.59
C GLU A 175 11.80 2.99 -12.13
N MET A 176 11.15 1.85 -11.89
CA MET A 176 10.80 1.40 -10.53
C MET A 176 12.05 1.07 -9.71
N GLU A 177 13.00 0.36 -10.30
CA GLU A 177 14.26 0.03 -9.62
C GLU A 177 15.02 1.31 -9.23
N ALA A 178 15.10 2.28 -10.15
CA ALA A 178 15.73 3.57 -9.88
C ALA A 178 15.01 4.34 -8.76
N PHE A 179 13.67 4.34 -8.76
CA PHE A 179 12.88 4.99 -7.72
C PHE A 179 13.12 4.37 -6.34
N ILE A 180 12.99 3.04 -6.22
CA ILE A 180 13.25 2.30 -4.97
C ILE A 180 14.68 2.57 -4.49
N LYS A 181 15.65 2.58 -5.40
CA LYS A 181 17.03 2.84 -5.03
C LYS A 181 17.21 4.24 -4.43
N ILE A 182 16.76 5.28 -5.12
CA ILE A 182 16.96 6.67 -4.72
C ILE A 182 16.20 7.03 -3.44
N HIS A 183 14.96 6.54 -3.31
CA HIS A 183 14.05 6.98 -2.26
C HIS A 183 14.02 6.07 -1.03
N LEU A 184 14.59 4.85 -1.12
CA LEU A 184 14.59 3.90 -0.01
C LEU A 184 15.97 3.32 0.26
N ILE A 185 16.61 2.71 -0.73
CA ILE A 185 17.86 1.97 -0.48
C ILE A 185 19.00 2.92 -0.13
N ASP A 186 19.27 3.93 -0.95
CA ASP A 186 20.37 4.86 -0.71
C ASP A 186 20.22 5.60 0.64
N PRO A 187 19.03 6.14 1.01
CA PRO A 187 18.81 6.72 2.34
C PRO A 187 19.01 5.72 3.50
N LEU A 188 18.54 4.48 3.35
CA LEU A 188 18.77 3.44 4.37
C LEU A 188 20.26 3.11 4.50
N MET A 189 21.00 3.09 3.40
CA MET A 189 22.44 2.84 3.40
C MET A 189 23.21 3.96 4.12
N ASP A 190 22.77 5.21 3.98
CA ASP A 190 23.36 6.37 4.63
C ASP A 190 23.22 6.37 6.16
N THR A 191 22.30 5.57 6.71
CA THR A 191 22.18 5.34 8.17
C THR A 191 23.31 4.46 8.73
N TYR A 192 24.16 3.89 7.88
CA TYR A 192 25.28 3.03 8.26
C TYR A 192 26.65 3.69 8.00
N PRO A 193 27.71 3.26 8.70
CA PRO A 193 29.07 3.73 8.43
C PRO A 193 29.52 3.46 6.99
N SER A 194 30.39 4.31 6.45
CA SER A 194 30.89 4.29 5.06
C SER A 194 31.54 2.99 4.57
N LYS A 195 31.84 2.04 5.48
CA LYS A 195 32.20 0.66 5.14
C LYS A 195 31.10 -0.28 5.66
N MET A 196 30.07 -0.46 4.85
CA MET A 196 28.97 -1.35 5.18
C MET A 196 29.41 -2.82 5.14
N SER A 197 29.06 -3.59 6.17
CA SER A 197 29.26 -5.04 6.16
C SER A 197 28.16 -5.76 5.35
N THR A 198 28.41 -6.99 4.90
CA THR A 198 27.36 -7.83 4.28
C THR A 198 26.13 -8.00 5.19
N SER A 199 26.33 -8.05 6.51
CA SER A 199 25.21 -8.15 7.46
C SER A 199 24.35 -6.88 7.48
N ASP A 200 24.94 -5.72 7.25
CA ASP A 200 24.21 -4.46 7.24
C ASP A 200 23.46 -4.28 5.93
N ALA A 201 24.05 -4.69 4.80
CA ALA A 201 23.34 -4.75 3.52
C ALA A 201 22.11 -5.67 3.59
N ILE A 202 22.22 -6.83 4.26
CA ILE A 202 21.07 -7.72 4.49
C ILE A 202 19.99 -7.05 5.35
N LYS A 203 20.37 -6.26 6.36
CA LYS A 203 19.39 -5.52 7.18
C LYS A 203 18.67 -4.45 6.35
N VAL A 204 19.40 -3.68 5.56
CA VAL A 204 18.83 -2.68 4.64
C VAL A 204 17.81 -3.34 3.72
N MET A 205 18.16 -4.48 3.11
CA MET A 205 17.24 -5.21 2.24
C MET A 205 15.99 -5.70 2.97
N LYS A 206 16.13 -6.20 4.21
CA LYS A 206 14.98 -6.62 5.03
C LYS A 206 14.06 -5.44 5.36
N ILE A 207 14.63 -4.32 5.77
CA ILE A 207 13.89 -3.10 6.09
C ILE A 207 13.18 -2.55 4.84
N GLY A 208 13.89 -2.46 3.71
CA GLY A 208 13.36 -1.93 2.45
C GLY A 208 12.27 -2.80 1.79
N ALA A 209 12.27 -4.11 2.02
CA ALA A 209 11.24 -4.99 1.47
C ALA A 209 9.83 -4.69 2.04
N VAL A 210 9.75 -4.19 3.27
CA VAL A 210 8.47 -3.98 3.98
C VAL A 210 7.61 -2.87 3.34
N PRO A 211 8.06 -1.60 3.26
CA PRO A 211 7.20 -0.53 2.74
C PRO A 211 6.85 -0.73 1.25
N THR A 212 7.75 -1.37 0.49
CA THR A 212 7.53 -1.73 -0.91
C THR A 212 6.39 -2.74 -1.08
N GLY A 213 6.30 -3.75 -0.20
CA GLY A 213 5.18 -4.69 -0.21
C GLY A 213 3.87 -4.08 0.29
N MET A 214 3.94 -3.26 1.35
CA MET A 214 2.75 -2.70 2.01
C MET A 214 2.01 -1.67 1.14
N ALA A 215 2.71 -0.68 0.57
CA ALA A 215 2.05 0.39 -0.19
C ALA A 215 1.29 -0.15 -1.42
N ALA A 216 1.87 -1.13 -2.12
CA ALA A 216 1.21 -1.81 -3.24
C ALA A 216 -0.03 -2.58 -2.78
N LEU A 217 0.13 -3.41 -1.74
CA LEU A 217 -0.96 -4.22 -1.19
C LEU A 217 -2.16 -3.36 -0.79
N ASP A 218 -1.93 -2.32 0.00
CA ASP A 218 -2.98 -1.46 0.53
C ASP A 218 -3.76 -0.82 -0.63
N THR A 219 -3.04 -0.23 -1.58
CA THR A 219 -3.63 0.41 -2.76
C THR A 219 -4.47 -0.57 -3.58
N GLU A 220 -3.98 -1.79 -3.80
CA GLU A 220 -4.67 -2.82 -4.59
C GLU A 220 -5.94 -3.33 -3.91
N VAL A 221 -5.91 -3.57 -2.60
CA VAL A 221 -7.07 -4.04 -1.83
C VAL A 221 -8.21 -3.03 -1.91
N PHE A 222 -7.94 -1.75 -1.58
CA PHE A 222 -8.99 -0.72 -1.62
C PHE A 222 -9.51 -0.49 -3.02
N ARG A 223 -8.63 -0.42 -4.03
CA ARG A 223 -9.04 -0.25 -5.44
C ARG A 223 -9.98 -1.36 -5.89
N LYS A 224 -9.68 -2.61 -5.53
CA LYS A 224 -10.52 -3.75 -5.90
C LYS A 224 -11.92 -3.62 -5.29
N ILE A 225 -12.00 -3.37 -3.99
CA ILE A 225 -13.28 -3.27 -3.27
C ILE A 225 -14.09 -2.08 -3.76
N TRP A 226 -13.45 -0.93 -3.95
CA TRP A 226 -14.11 0.26 -4.50
C TRP A 226 -14.62 0.04 -5.91
N ARG A 227 -13.90 -0.71 -6.76
CA ARG A 227 -14.40 -1.09 -8.09
C ARG A 227 -15.70 -1.87 -7.99
N GLU A 228 -15.77 -2.85 -7.08
CA GLU A 228 -17.00 -3.63 -6.85
C GLU A 228 -18.15 -2.72 -6.40
N GLN A 229 -17.89 -1.75 -5.51
CA GLN A 229 -18.88 -0.74 -5.12
C GLN A 229 -19.38 0.09 -6.31
N LEU A 230 -18.45 0.54 -7.17
CA LEU A 230 -18.76 1.31 -8.38
C LEU A 230 -19.52 0.49 -9.44
N GLU A 231 -19.34 -0.83 -9.47
CA GLU A 231 -20.08 -1.75 -10.35
C GLU A 231 -21.50 -2.00 -9.85
N VAL A 232 -21.69 -2.14 -8.53
CA VAL A 232 -23.01 -2.43 -7.93
C VAL A 232 -23.89 -1.18 -7.85
N TYR A 233 -23.32 -0.05 -7.40
CA TYR A 233 -24.09 1.15 -7.05
C TYR A 233 -23.95 2.30 -8.07
N GLY A 234 -23.08 2.14 -9.08
CA GLY A 234 -22.77 3.19 -10.04
C GLY A 234 -21.84 4.28 -9.48
N SER A 235 -21.49 5.27 -10.30
CA SER A 235 -20.45 6.26 -9.98
C SER A 235 -20.75 7.10 -8.75
N GLY A 236 -21.93 7.73 -8.68
CA GLY A 236 -22.27 8.67 -7.62
C GLY A 236 -22.36 8.00 -6.24
N GLU A 237 -23.23 6.98 -6.12
CA GLU A 237 -23.39 6.25 -4.86
C GLU A 237 -22.15 5.41 -4.53
N GLY A 238 -21.53 4.77 -5.52
CA GLY A 238 -20.32 3.96 -5.31
C GLY A 238 -19.17 4.77 -4.71
N LEU A 239 -18.86 5.95 -5.26
CA LEU A 239 -17.80 6.80 -4.71
C LEU A 239 -18.13 7.31 -3.29
N LEU A 240 -19.39 7.65 -3.02
CA LEU A 240 -19.81 8.03 -1.66
C LEU A 240 -19.68 6.88 -0.68
N ARG A 241 -20.07 5.65 -1.07
CA ARG A 241 -19.88 4.46 -0.26
C ARG A 241 -18.40 4.25 0.08
N CYS A 242 -17.50 4.42 -0.89
CA CYS A 242 -16.06 4.33 -0.66
C CYS A 242 -15.56 5.41 0.33
N ALA A 243 -16.01 6.66 0.16
CA ALA A 243 -15.63 7.78 1.03
C ALA A 243 -16.20 7.67 2.47
N ILE A 244 -17.26 6.86 2.67
CA ILE A 244 -17.87 6.62 3.98
C ILE A 244 -17.33 5.35 4.63
N SER A 245 -17.07 4.27 3.86
CA SER A 245 -16.57 3.02 4.43
C SER A 245 -15.10 3.09 4.82
N THR A 246 -14.30 3.84 4.07
CA THR A 246 -12.85 3.95 4.23
C THR A 246 -12.40 5.41 4.10
N PRO A 247 -12.79 6.31 5.03
CA PRO A 247 -12.62 7.76 4.86
C PRO A 247 -11.15 8.18 4.73
N ASP A 248 -10.26 7.59 5.53
CA ASP A 248 -8.84 7.92 5.52
C ASP A 248 -8.15 7.45 4.23
N GLU A 249 -8.33 6.20 3.84
CA GLU A 249 -7.71 5.67 2.63
C GLU A 249 -8.33 6.24 1.36
N PHE A 250 -9.64 6.50 1.36
CA PHE A 250 -10.29 7.20 0.27
C PHE A 250 -9.70 8.60 0.08
N ALA A 251 -9.49 9.35 1.16
CA ALA A 251 -8.88 10.67 1.10
C ALA A 251 -7.40 10.63 0.68
N LEU A 252 -6.62 9.65 1.15
CA LEU A 252 -5.23 9.43 0.73
C LEU A 252 -5.12 9.19 -0.76
N ILE A 253 -5.94 8.29 -1.32
CA ILE A 253 -5.87 8.02 -2.75
C ILE A 253 -6.48 9.18 -3.55
N ARG A 254 -7.59 9.77 -3.10
CA ARG A 254 -8.23 10.94 -3.74
C ARG A 254 -7.29 12.13 -3.84
N SER A 255 -6.37 12.35 -2.88
CA SER A 255 -5.46 13.50 -2.89
C SER A 255 -4.42 13.46 -4.02
N PHE A 256 -4.17 12.28 -4.61
CA PHE A 256 -3.27 12.13 -5.75
C PHE A 256 -3.91 12.52 -7.11
N PHE A 257 -5.22 12.75 -7.14
CA PHE A 257 -5.94 13.08 -8.37
C PHE A 257 -6.39 14.54 -8.42
N GLU A 258 -6.43 15.10 -9.64
CA GLU A 258 -6.98 16.43 -9.87
C GLU A 258 -8.48 16.49 -9.51
N ASP A 259 -9.25 15.49 -9.95
CA ASP A 259 -10.69 15.44 -9.74
C ASP A 259 -11.23 14.02 -9.48
N ALA A 260 -12.52 13.95 -9.14
CA ALA A 260 -13.22 12.70 -8.88
C ALA A 260 -13.36 11.79 -10.12
N ALA A 261 -13.33 12.36 -11.33
CA ALA A 261 -13.46 11.59 -12.57
C ALA A 261 -12.15 10.84 -12.91
N ALA A 262 -11.00 11.47 -12.64
CA ALA A 262 -9.70 10.83 -12.75
C ALA A 262 -9.57 9.68 -11.74
N LEU A 263 -9.97 9.91 -10.48
CA LEU A 263 -10.05 8.85 -9.47
C LEU A 263 -10.95 7.70 -9.92
N GLU A 264 -12.18 7.99 -10.37
CA GLU A 264 -13.11 6.96 -10.85
C GLU A 264 -12.51 6.14 -12.00
N THR A 265 -11.89 6.81 -12.97
CA THR A 265 -11.24 6.16 -14.11
C THR A 265 -10.17 5.19 -13.61
N TRP A 266 -9.33 5.62 -12.67
CA TRP A 266 -8.31 4.77 -12.07
C TRP A 266 -8.89 3.57 -11.31
N ILE A 267 -9.98 3.74 -10.56
CA ILE A 267 -10.66 2.64 -9.87
C ILE A 267 -11.14 1.59 -10.88
N ARG A 268 -11.76 2.04 -11.98
CA ARG A 268 -12.37 1.18 -13.02
C ARG A 268 -11.39 0.46 -13.93
N LEU A 269 -10.17 0.96 -14.08
CA LEU A 269 -9.12 0.27 -14.86
C LEU A 269 -8.97 -1.17 -14.35
N PRO A 270 -8.91 -2.19 -15.23
CA PRO A 270 -8.83 -3.59 -14.82
C PRO A 270 -7.58 -3.85 -13.96
N PRO A 271 -7.62 -4.84 -13.06
CA PRO A 271 -6.40 -5.25 -12.36
C PRO A 271 -5.41 -5.76 -13.41
N LYS A 272 -4.13 -5.39 -13.30
CA LYS A 272 -3.09 -5.94 -14.17
C LYS A 272 -3.14 -7.46 -14.05
N GLN A 273 -3.32 -8.15 -15.17
CA GLN A 273 -3.29 -9.61 -15.20
C GLN A 273 -1.83 -10.07 -15.01
N GLU A 274 -1.54 -10.75 -13.90
CA GLU A 274 -0.31 -11.52 -13.69
C GLU A 274 -0.24 -12.79 -14.58
#